data_AF-A0A1Y2U3M1-F1
#
_entry.id   AF-A0A1Y2U3M1-F1
#
_cell.length_a   1.000
_cell.length_b   1.000
_cell.length_c   1.000
_cell.angle_alpha   90.00
_cell.angle_beta   90.00
_cell.angle_gamma   90.00
#
_symmetry.space_group_name_H-M   'P 1'
#
loop_
_entity.id
_entity.type
_entity.pdbx_description
1 polymer ?
#
loop_
_entity_poly.entity_id
_entity_poly.type
_entity_poly.pdbx_seq_one_letter_code
_entity_poly.pdbx_strand_id
1 'polypeptide(L)'
;MAQPTDARRSDQGSVAPYSSNSSAIEVSDVDDSANASEKPARDDNQDEKKATKRKRRRRAKDGGISEINGHTSSSKRRHSISKAARDPRDEPQKKKKKTKPEGTETRSPSPVIDFDGLSRPSRGTRERLEESSEQAAQRLEKLQAAVRTILECVGEDPDREGVLDTPSRYAKAMLFFTKGYQQNVRDIVNNAIFQENHNEMVIVKDIEIFSLCEHHLVPFFGKMHIGYIPKNNVIGISKLPRIAEMFSRRLQVQERLTREVANAIMEVLKPQGVAVVMESSHLCMVMRGVEKTTTSTITSCVLGCFEKKEKTRNEFLSLVGLNRAYR
;
A
#
# COMPACT_ATOMS: atom_id res chain seq x y z
N MET A 1 41.29 -55.85 -44.57
CA MET A 1 42.71 -55.67 -44.17
C MET A 1 43.05 -54.19 -44.31
N ALA A 2 43.71 -53.65 -43.27
CA ALA A 2 44.45 -52.39 -43.20
C ALA A 2 43.69 -51.04 -43.30
N GLN A 3 43.58 -50.35 -42.15
CA GLN A 3 43.98 -48.94 -42.07
C GLN A 3 45.52 -48.87 -42.08
N PRO A 4 46.17 -47.73 -42.45
CA PRO A 4 46.66 -46.79 -41.40
C PRO A 4 46.80 -45.31 -41.89
N THR A 5 46.46 -44.27 -41.09
CA THR A 5 47.25 -43.42 -40.15
C THR A 5 48.08 -42.25 -40.72
N ASP A 6 48.23 -41.23 -39.86
CA ASP A 6 49.16 -40.07 -39.81
C ASP A 6 48.75 -38.78 -40.55
N ALA A 7 48.92 -37.55 -40.02
CA ALA A 7 49.72 -37.01 -38.90
C ALA A 7 49.02 -35.74 -38.32
N ARG A 8 48.87 -35.54 -37.00
CA ARG A 8 49.78 -34.89 -35.99
C ARG A 8 50.30 -33.47 -36.32
N ARG A 9 49.80 -32.48 -35.55
CA ARG A 9 50.47 -31.42 -34.73
C ARG A 9 49.54 -30.19 -34.63
N SER A 10 48.99 -29.75 -33.50
CA SER A 10 49.54 -29.27 -32.20
C SER A 10 50.34 -27.97 -32.27
N ASP A 11 49.71 -26.85 -31.92
CA ASP A 11 50.08 -25.91 -30.85
C ASP A 11 49.18 -24.65 -30.95
N GLN A 12 48.41 -24.29 -29.92
CA GLN A 12 48.78 -23.68 -28.63
C GLN A 12 49.22 -22.22 -28.71
N GLY A 13 48.60 -21.42 -27.84
CA GLY A 13 49.05 -20.09 -27.40
C GLY A 13 48.47 -18.94 -28.22
N SER A 14 47.97 -17.86 -27.66
CA SER A 14 47.92 -17.45 -26.25
C SER A 14 47.04 -16.19 -26.16
N VAL A 15 46.36 -16.09 -25.02
CA VAL A 15 45.60 -14.96 -24.51
C VAL A 15 46.42 -13.67 -24.52
N ALA A 16 45.81 -12.54 -24.90
CA ALA A 16 46.28 -11.20 -24.56
C ALA A 16 45.13 -10.36 -23.99
N PRO A 17 45.36 -9.54 -22.96
CA PRO A 17 44.34 -8.93 -22.12
C PRO A 17 43.86 -7.57 -22.64
N TYR A 18 42.59 -7.25 -22.35
CA TYR A 18 42.06 -5.89 -22.48
C TYR A 18 42.74 -4.98 -21.44
N SER A 19 43.63 -4.11 -21.90
CA SER A 19 44.24 -3.04 -21.11
C SER A 19 43.32 -1.82 -21.07
N SER A 20 43.14 -1.34 -19.83
CA SER A 20 42.70 -0.01 -19.44
C SER A 20 43.25 1.12 -20.30
N ASN A 21 42.38 2.03 -20.74
CA ASN A 21 42.78 3.39 -21.10
C ASN A 21 42.12 4.38 -20.14
N SER A 22 42.97 4.93 -19.28
CA SER A 22 42.76 6.14 -18.51
C SER A 22 43.05 7.32 -19.44
N SER A 23 42.10 8.25 -19.56
CA SER A 23 42.35 9.59 -20.07
C SER A 23 41.85 10.57 -19.03
N ALA A 24 42.82 11.20 -18.37
CA ALA A 24 42.65 12.30 -17.45
C ALA A 24 41.92 13.47 -18.12
N ILE A 25 40.98 14.07 -17.39
CA ILE A 25 40.49 15.42 -17.64
C ILE A 25 40.98 16.26 -16.46
N GLU A 26 41.62 17.36 -16.82
CA GLU A 26 42.28 18.32 -15.95
C GLU A 26 41.32 19.02 -14.99
N VAL A 27 41.90 19.35 -13.85
CA VAL A 27 41.37 20.12 -12.74
C VAL A 27 41.39 21.60 -13.11
N SER A 28 40.31 22.32 -12.83
CA SER A 28 40.37 23.78 -12.66
C SER A 28 39.77 24.12 -11.30
N ASP A 29 40.69 24.34 -10.35
CA ASP A 29 40.43 24.99 -9.07
C ASP A 29 40.05 26.45 -9.30
N VAL A 30 39.01 26.90 -8.60
CA VAL A 30 38.86 28.31 -8.21
C VAL A 30 38.60 28.30 -6.71
N ASP A 31 39.67 28.51 -5.96
CA ASP A 31 39.63 29.05 -4.61
C ASP A 31 39.14 30.51 -4.66
N ASP A 32 38.24 30.88 -3.77
CA ASP A 32 38.49 32.04 -2.91
C ASP A 32 37.61 32.03 -1.65
N SER A 33 38.25 31.63 -0.54
CA SER A 33 38.44 32.44 0.66
C SER A 33 37.26 33.13 1.36
N ALA A 34 37.02 32.65 2.58
CA ALA A 34 37.00 33.39 3.85
C ALA A 34 35.89 34.44 4.16
N ASN A 35 35.10 34.18 5.21
CA ASN A 35 35.21 34.86 6.52
C ASN A 35 34.19 34.23 7.51
N ALA A 36 34.64 33.67 8.64
CA ALA A 36 34.77 34.32 9.95
C ALA A 36 33.43 34.90 10.45
N SER A 37 32.70 34.19 11.32
CA SER A 37 32.77 34.33 12.78
C SER A 37 32.52 35.76 13.28
N GLU A 38 31.33 36.02 13.85
CA GLU A 38 31.16 36.93 14.98
C GLU A 38 29.75 36.78 15.61
N LYS A 39 29.72 36.24 16.84
CA LYS A 39 28.79 36.70 17.88
C LYS A 39 29.56 37.74 18.70
N PRO A 40 28.92 38.83 19.13
CA PRO A 40 28.49 38.92 20.53
C PRO A 40 27.17 39.73 20.62
N ALA A 41 26.50 40.03 21.73
CA ALA A 41 26.73 39.86 23.15
C ALA A 41 25.36 39.70 23.85
N ARG A 42 25.43 39.22 25.09
CA ARG A 42 24.41 39.37 26.13
C ARG A 42 24.20 40.86 26.45
N ASP A 43 22.97 41.22 26.81
CA ASP A 43 22.80 42.25 27.82
C ASP A 43 21.65 41.84 28.75
N ASP A 44 21.96 41.89 30.05
CA ASP A 44 21.08 41.69 31.18
C ASP A 44 20.29 42.98 31.39
N ASN A 45 18.99 42.91 31.66
CA ASN A 45 18.51 43.60 32.86
C ASN A 45 17.17 43.08 33.38
N GLN A 46 17.15 43.00 34.69
CA GLN A 46 16.10 42.53 35.57
C GLN A 46 15.13 43.67 35.94
N ASP A 47 14.13 43.27 36.73
CA ASP A 47 13.31 44.09 37.64
C ASP A 47 12.09 44.83 37.03
N GLU A 48 10.90 44.84 37.61
CA GLU A 48 10.36 44.22 38.82
C GLU A 48 8.82 44.30 38.79
N LYS A 49 8.18 43.26 39.34
CA LYS A 49 6.96 43.24 40.18
C LYS A 49 5.91 44.37 40.04
N LYS A 50 4.63 43.97 39.87
CA LYS A 50 3.63 44.04 40.97
C LYS A 50 2.35 43.27 40.69
N ALA A 51 1.91 42.58 41.75
CA ALA A 51 0.71 41.78 41.87
C ALA A 51 -0.54 42.62 42.16
N THR A 52 -1.73 42.06 41.88
CA THR A 52 -2.93 41.96 42.76
C THR A 52 -4.07 41.28 41.98
N LYS A 53 -4.52 40.05 42.28
CA LYS A 53 -5.40 39.57 43.37
C LYS A 53 -6.81 40.21 43.37
N ARG A 54 -7.86 39.48 42.92
CA ARG A 54 -8.95 38.91 43.77
C ARG A 54 -10.31 38.65 43.04
N LYS A 55 -10.77 37.39 43.24
CA LYS A 55 -12.07 36.90 43.77
C LYS A 55 -13.40 37.11 43.00
N ARG A 56 -13.96 35.96 42.59
CA ARG A 56 -15.21 35.29 43.08
C ARG A 56 -16.49 36.13 43.29
N ARG A 57 -17.59 35.71 42.62
CA ARG A 57 -18.93 35.28 43.17
C ARG A 57 -19.88 35.01 41.97
N ARG A 58 -20.53 33.86 41.77
CA ARG A 58 -21.62 33.11 42.47
C ARG A 58 -23.06 33.69 42.30
N ARG A 59 -23.98 32.77 41.92
CA ARG A 59 -25.48 32.73 41.98
C ARG A 59 -26.21 33.34 40.76
N ALA A 60 -27.13 32.69 40.04
CA ALA A 60 -28.21 31.69 40.24
C ALA A 60 -29.62 32.31 40.40
N LYS A 61 -30.58 31.75 39.62
CA LYS A 61 -32.07 31.79 39.72
C LYS A 61 -32.75 33.13 39.39
N ASP A 62 -33.98 33.23 38.86
CA ASP A 62 -35.10 32.29 38.58
C ASP A 62 -36.11 33.03 37.65
N GLY A 63 -36.93 32.27 36.90
CA GLY A 63 -38.30 32.63 36.44
C GLY A 63 -38.44 33.66 35.29
N GLY A 64 -39.36 33.54 34.32
CA GLY A 64 -40.42 32.58 34.06
C GLY A 64 -41.30 33.04 32.88
N ILE A 65 -41.82 32.04 32.14
CA ILE A 65 -43.15 31.95 31.51
C ILE A 65 -43.51 32.92 30.35
N SER A 66 -43.58 32.36 29.14
CA SER A 66 -44.87 32.26 28.40
C SER A 66 -44.81 31.16 27.33
N GLU A 67 -45.85 30.32 27.36
CA GLU A 67 -46.18 29.19 26.50
C GLU A 67 -46.56 29.68 25.07
N ILE A 68 -46.61 28.86 24.02
CA ILE A 68 -47.77 28.00 23.68
C ILE A 68 -47.37 27.02 22.54
N ASN A 69 -47.73 25.74 22.75
CA ASN A 69 -48.00 24.60 21.85
C ASN A 69 -46.88 24.10 20.89
N GLY A 70 -46.49 22.82 20.84
CA GLY A 70 -47.11 21.58 21.32
C GLY A 70 -47.32 20.61 20.14
N HIS A 71 -46.40 19.65 19.92
CA HIS A 71 -46.66 18.19 19.87
C HIS A 71 -45.49 17.35 19.28
N THR A 72 -44.86 16.60 20.18
CA THR A 72 -44.54 15.15 20.14
C THR A 72 -43.80 14.53 18.94
N SER A 73 -42.53 14.19 19.23
CA SER A 73 -41.86 12.87 19.04
C SER A 73 -41.99 12.12 17.71
N SER A 74 -40.85 11.93 17.03
CA SER A 74 -40.38 10.56 16.74
C SER A 74 -38.87 10.53 16.48
N SER A 75 -38.19 9.68 17.23
CA SER A 75 -36.82 9.25 16.98
C SER A 75 -36.72 8.67 15.56
N LYS A 76 -35.87 9.27 14.70
CA LYS A 76 -35.44 8.61 13.45
C LYS A 76 -33.91 8.62 13.35
N ARG A 77 -33.43 7.38 13.42
CA ARG A 77 -32.06 6.89 13.34
C ARG A 77 -31.33 7.46 12.11
N ARG A 78 -30.05 7.80 12.32
CA ARG A 78 -29.08 8.13 11.28
C ARG A 78 -28.91 6.92 10.36
N HIS A 79 -29.30 7.04 9.10
CA HIS A 79 -29.10 6.00 8.10
C HIS A 79 -27.73 6.16 7.39
N SER A 80 -26.82 5.29 7.82
CA SER A 80 -25.87 4.48 7.04
C SER A 80 -25.21 5.06 5.78
N ILE A 81 -23.89 5.26 5.93
CA ILE A 81 -22.84 5.27 4.90
C ILE A 81 -22.98 4.02 4.00
N SER A 82 -23.37 4.22 2.74
CA SER A 82 -23.20 3.24 1.65
C SER A 82 -23.31 3.87 0.26
N LYS A 83 -22.80 5.10 0.11
CA LYS A 83 -22.48 5.67 -1.20
C LYS A 83 -21.05 6.19 -1.14
N ALA A 84 -20.18 5.70 -2.01
CA ALA A 84 -18.87 6.30 -2.23
C ALA A 84 -19.04 7.80 -2.54
N ALA A 85 -18.15 8.65 -2.02
CA ALA A 85 -18.11 10.05 -2.40
C ALA A 85 -17.91 10.13 -3.92
N ARG A 86 -18.78 10.86 -4.62
CA ARG A 86 -18.74 11.04 -6.07
C ARG A 86 -18.38 12.48 -6.39
N ASP A 87 -17.49 12.67 -7.34
CA ASP A 87 -17.16 13.97 -7.92
C ASP A 87 -18.34 14.44 -8.79
N PRO A 88 -18.81 15.69 -8.67
CA PRO A 88 -19.87 16.25 -9.51
C PRO A 88 -19.61 16.19 -11.03
N ARG A 89 -18.37 15.96 -11.47
CA ARG A 89 -17.98 15.84 -12.89
C ARG A 89 -18.22 14.46 -13.50
N ASP A 90 -18.54 13.45 -12.69
CA ASP A 90 -18.95 12.13 -13.18
C ASP A 90 -20.48 12.08 -13.36
N GLU A 91 -21.01 12.57 -14.49
CA GLU A 91 -22.46 12.55 -14.75
C GLU A 91 -23.01 11.15 -15.11
N PRO A 92 -24.08 10.66 -14.46
CA PRO A 92 -24.74 9.41 -14.84
C PRO A 92 -25.90 9.64 -15.82
N GLN A 93 -25.92 8.88 -16.92
CA GLN A 93 -27.11 8.75 -17.77
C GLN A 93 -28.31 8.19 -16.97
N LYS A 94 -29.51 8.76 -17.18
CA LYS A 94 -30.76 8.37 -16.52
C LYS A 94 -31.14 6.91 -16.85
N LYS A 95 -30.93 5.98 -15.91
CA LYS A 95 -31.46 4.61 -16.01
C LYS A 95 -32.85 4.49 -15.35
N LYS A 96 -33.81 3.94 -16.09
CA LYS A 96 -35.16 3.55 -15.62
C LYS A 96 -35.05 2.54 -14.46
N LYS A 97 -35.92 2.68 -13.45
CA LYS A 97 -36.03 1.78 -12.28
C LYS A 97 -36.24 0.33 -12.74
N LYS A 98 -35.29 -0.56 -12.40
CA LYS A 98 -35.53 -2.01 -12.33
C LYS A 98 -35.75 -2.39 -10.87
N THR A 99 -36.76 -3.23 -10.65
CA THR A 99 -37.12 -3.87 -9.38
C THR A 99 -35.93 -4.66 -8.81
N LYS A 100 -35.70 -4.54 -7.50
CA LYS A 100 -34.63 -5.25 -6.77
C LYS A 100 -34.99 -6.74 -6.66
N PRO A 101 -34.06 -7.68 -6.90
CA PRO A 101 -34.14 -8.99 -6.27
C PRO A 101 -33.70 -8.84 -4.80
N GLU A 102 -34.45 -9.48 -3.91
CA GLU A 102 -34.14 -9.63 -2.50
C GLU A 102 -32.88 -10.49 -2.28
N GLY A 103 -32.15 -10.20 -1.21
CA GLY A 103 -31.05 -11.04 -0.73
C GLY A 103 -29.66 -10.64 -1.23
N THR A 104 -29.07 -9.62 -0.60
CA THR A 104 -27.61 -9.54 -0.52
C THR A 104 -27.25 -9.34 0.93
N GLU A 105 -27.25 -10.45 1.66
CA GLU A 105 -26.67 -10.50 2.99
C GLU A 105 -25.22 -10.02 2.89
N THR A 106 -24.88 -9.02 3.70
CA THR A 106 -23.50 -8.61 3.86
C THR A 106 -22.79 -9.75 4.58
N ARG A 107 -22.05 -10.57 3.81
CA ARG A 107 -21.28 -11.71 4.30
C ARG A 107 -20.55 -11.30 5.59
N SER A 108 -20.82 -12.03 6.68
CA SER A 108 -20.11 -11.95 7.97
C SER A 108 -18.59 -11.86 7.76
N PRO A 109 -17.81 -11.25 8.68
CA PRO A 109 -16.38 -11.05 8.49
C PRO A 109 -15.68 -12.40 8.46
N SER A 110 -15.60 -13.00 7.28
CA SER A 110 -14.88 -14.23 7.05
C SER A 110 -13.40 -13.97 7.39
N PRO A 111 -12.70 -14.98 7.93
CA PRO A 111 -11.28 -14.85 8.22
C PRO A 111 -10.53 -14.36 6.98
N VAL A 112 -9.46 -13.59 7.20
CA VAL A 112 -8.70 -13.00 6.09
C VAL A 112 -8.03 -14.09 5.28
N ILE A 113 -7.63 -15.18 5.94
CA ILE A 113 -7.13 -16.40 5.33
C ILE A 113 -8.23 -17.47 5.42
N ASP A 114 -8.57 -18.10 4.29
CA ASP A 114 -9.56 -19.20 4.24
C ASP A 114 -8.92 -20.52 4.72
N PHE A 115 -9.71 -21.59 4.84
CA PHE A 115 -9.24 -22.90 5.34
C PHE A 115 -8.06 -23.45 4.54
N ASP A 116 -8.09 -23.25 3.22
CA ASP A 116 -7.05 -23.66 2.27
C ASP A 116 -5.80 -22.77 2.30
N GLY A 117 -5.83 -21.63 3.00
CA GLY A 117 -4.74 -20.66 3.07
C GLY A 117 -4.80 -19.54 2.01
N LEU A 118 -5.78 -19.59 1.09
CA LEU A 118 -6.04 -18.49 0.16
C LEU A 118 -6.71 -17.34 0.91
N SER A 119 -6.28 -16.11 0.65
CA SER A 119 -6.88 -14.96 1.31
C SER A 119 -8.03 -14.39 0.49
N ARG A 120 -9.27 -14.59 0.95
CA ARG A 120 -10.52 -14.10 0.31
C ARG A 120 -10.56 -14.34 -1.20
N PRO A 121 -10.59 -15.61 -1.65
CA PRO A 121 -10.62 -15.92 -3.07
C PRO A 121 -11.84 -15.28 -3.74
N SER A 122 -11.63 -14.64 -4.89
CA SER A 122 -12.72 -14.24 -5.79
C SER A 122 -13.31 -15.46 -6.47
N ARG A 123 -14.51 -15.33 -7.09
CA ARG A 123 -15.21 -16.45 -7.75
C ARG A 123 -14.30 -17.24 -8.71
N GLY A 124 -13.49 -16.55 -9.51
CA GLY A 124 -12.57 -17.16 -10.48
C GLY A 124 -11.15 -17.39 -9.96
N THR A 125 -10.86 -17.18 -8.67
CA THR A 125 -9.49 -17.37 -8.15
C THR A 125 -9.07 -18.84 -8.22
N ARG A 126 -9.97 -19.76 -7.84
CA ARG A 126 -9.68 -21.20 -7.89
C ARG A 126 -9.60 -21.70 -9.32
N GLU A 127 -10.56 -21.32 -10.16
CA GLU A 127 -10.54 -21.64 -11.58
C GLU A 127 -9.21 -21.22 -12.24
N ARG A 128 -8.69 -20.04 -11.92
CA ARG A 128 -7.40 -19.57 -12.44
C ARG A 128 -6.20 -20.31 -11.86
N LEU A 129 -6.25 -20.72 -10.58
CA LEU A 129 -5.16 -21.45 -9.93
C LEU A 129 -5.05 -22.89 -10.46
N GLU A 130 -6.17 -23.51 -10.78
CA GLU A 130 -6.30 -24.90 -11.22
C GLU A 130 -6.36 -25.05 -12.75
N GLU A 131 -6.21 -23.93 -13.49
CA GLU A 131 -6.35 -23.93 -14.95
C GLU A 131 -5.23 -24.73 -15.64
N SER A 132 -5.57 -25.41 -16.73
CA SER A 132 -4.59 -26.04 -17.60
C SER A 132 -3.80 -25.00 -18.40
N SER A 133 -2.66 -25.40 -18.97
CA SER A 133 -1.88 -24.54 -19.86
C SER A 133 -2.68 -24.04 -21.07
N GLU A 134 -3.59 -24.88 -21.61
CA GLU A 134 -4.49 -24.51 -22.69
C GLU A 134 -5.52 -23.47 -22.25
N GLN A 135 -6.13 -23.64 -21.08
CA GLN A 135 -7.06 -22.67 -20.51
C GLN A 135 -6.39 -21.32 -20.23
N ALA A 136 -5.15 -21.34 -19.70
CA ALA A 136 -4.36 -20.14 -19.49
C ALA A 136 -4.06 -19.39 -20.80
N ALA A 137 -3.75 -20.13 -21.88
CA ALA A 137 -3.53 -19.56 -23.21
C ALA A 137 -4.80 -18.92 -23.78
N GLN A 138 -5.95 -19.61 -23.69
CA GLN A 138 -7.25 -19.07 -24.13
C GLN A 138 -7.64 -17.81 -23.33
N ARG A 139 -7.38 -17.79 -22.02
CA ARG A 139 -7.62 -16.60 -21.18
C ARG A 139 -6.70 -15.44 -21.59
N LEU A 140 -5.44 -15.72 -21.90
CA LEU A 140 -4.50 -14.71 -22.38
C LEU A 140 -4.94 -14.13 -23.73
N GLU A 141 -5.38 -14.96 -24.66
CA GLU A 141 -5.93 -14.53 -25.96
C GLU A 141 -7.16 -13.63 -25.77
N LYS A 142 -8.09 -14.02 -24.89
CA LYS A 142 -9.27 -13.20 -24.55
C LYS A 142 -8.89 -11.82 -24.00
N LEU A 143 -7.87 -11.74 -23.14
CA LEU A 143 -7.37 -10.47 -22.63
C LEU A 143 -6.75 -9.61 -23.73
N GLN A 144 -5.96 -10.22 -24.62
CA GLN A 144 -5.37 -9.51 -25.76
C GLN A 144 -6.46 -8.93 -26.68
N ALA A 145 -7.47 -9.72 -27.04
CA ALA A 145 -8.60 -9.26 -27.83
C ALA A 145 -9.29 -8.06 -27.17
N ALA A 146 -9.55 -8.13 -25.85
CA ALA A 146 -10.15 -7.02 -25.11
C ALA A 146 -9.28 -5.74 -25.12
N VAL A 147 -7.95 -5.87 -24.99
CA VAL A 147 -7.05 -4.72 -25.06
C VAL A 147 -7.02 -4.12 -26.46
N ARG A 148 -7.02 -4.96 -27.51
CA ARG A 148 -7.13 -4.48 -28.89
C ARG A 148 -8.42 -3.67 -29.08
N THR A 149 -9.55 -4.18 -28.60
CA THR A 149 -10.82 -3.43 -28.62
C THR A 149 -10.73 -2.11 -27.86
N ILE A 150 -10.00 -2.04 -26.74
CA ILE A 150 -9.78 -0.77 -26.03
C ILE A 150 -9.01 0.22 -26.92
N LEU A 151 -7.96 -0.22 -27.61
CA LEU A 151 -7.18 0.64 -28.52
C LEU A 151 -8.07 1.20 -29.65
N GLU A 152 -8.88 0.34 -30.28
CA GLU A 152 -9.84 0.76 -31.32
C GLU A 152 -10.84 1.78 -30.77
N CYS A 153 -11.38 1.54 -29.57
CA CYS A 153 -12.37 2.40 -28.94
C CYS A 153 -11.83 3.78 -28.53
N VAL A 154 -10.53 3.91 -28.26
CA VAL A 154 -9.89 5.21 -27.98
C VAL A 154 -9.46 5.95 -29.24
N GLY A 155 -9.70 5.37 -30.42
CA GLY A 155 -9.34 5.95 -31.73
C GLY A 155 -7.87 5.75 -32.11
N GLU A 156 -7.17 4.79 -31.49
CA GLU A 156 -5.83 4.37 -31.90
C GLU A 156 -5.89 3.38 -33.06
N ASP A 157 -4.80 3.33 -33.85
CA ASP A 157 -4.59 2.29 -34.87
C ASP A 157 -3.88 1.10 -34.21
N PRO A 158 -4.55 -0.06 -34.01
CA PRO A 158 -3.94 -1.20 -33.35
C PRO A 158 -2.82 -1.87 -34.16
N ASP A 159 -2.71 -1.57 -35.46
CA ASP A 159 -1.75 -2.21 -36.37
C ASP A 159 -0.49 -1.36 -36.58
N ARG A 160 -0.41 -0.16 -35.98
CA ARG A 160 0.84 0.62 -36.00
C ARG A 160 1.95 -0.06 -35.19
N GLU A 161 3.18 0.06 -35.67
CA GLU A 161 4.38 -0.60 -35.11
C GLU A 161 4.49 -0.49 -33.58
N GLY A 162 4.26 0.71 -33.02
CA GLY A 162 4.44 0.94 -31.59
C GLY A 162 3.43 0.25 -30.67
N VAL A 163 2.22 -0.09 -31.15
CA VAL A 163 1.19 -0.77 -30.34
C VAL A 163 0.75 -2.12 -30.85
N LEU A 164 1.34 -2.60 -31.95
CA LEU A 164 1.06 -3.91 -32.53
C LEU A 164 1.06 -5.04 -31.48
N ASP A 165 2.07 -5.04 -30.61
CA ASP A 165 2.23 -6.05 -29.54
C ASP A 165 1.80 -5.52 -28.15
N THR A 166 1.20 -4.33 -28.07
CA THR A 166 0.63 -3.78 -26.82
C THR A 166 -0.45 -4.66 -26.21
N PRO A 167 -1.38 -5.27 -26.97
CA PRO A 167 -2.36 -6.21 -26.40
C PRO A 167 -1.72 -7.35 -25.59
N SER A 168 -0.70 -8.00 -26.16
CA SER A 168 0.10 -9.06 -25.52
C SER A 168 0.83 -8.56 -24.27
N ARG A 169 1.55 -7.43 -24.38
CA ARG A 169 2.28 -6.83 -23.25
C ARG A 169 1.36 -6.42 -22.11
N TYR A 170 0.25 -5.76 -22.41
CA TYR A 170 -0.71 -5.30 -21.40
C TYR A 170 -1.40 -6.48 -20.71
N ALA A 171 -1.82 -7.50 -21.46
CA ALA A 171 -2.44 -8.69 -20.88
C ALA A 171 -1.48 -9.39 -19.88
N LYS A 172 -0.21 -9.58 -20.26
CA LYS A 172 0.82 -10.13 -19.37
C LYS A 172 1.05 -9.24 -18.15
N ALA A 173 1.13 -7.92 -18.33
CA ALA A 173 1.29 -6.97 -17.23
C ALA A 173 0.12 -7.03 -16.24
N MET A 174 -1.12 -7.05 -16.72
CA MET A 174 -2.32 -7.15 -15.89
C MET A 174 -2.35 -8.45 -15.08
N LEU A 175 -1.92 -9.57 -15.67
CA LEU A 175 -1.81 -10.85 -14.97
C LEU A 175 -0.74 -10.83 -13.88
N PHE A 176 0.37 -10.12 -14.10
CA PHE A 176 1.40 -9.90 -13.09
C PHE A 176 0.91 -8.99 -11.96
N PHE A 177 0.25 -7.88 -12.28
CA PHE A 177 -0.31 -6.95 -11.29
C PHE A 177 -1.37 -7.61 -10.41
N THR A 178 -2.00 -8.69 -10.88
CA THR A 178 -3.04 -9.44 -10.17
C THR A 178 -2.61 -10.83 -9.73
N LYS A 179 -1.30 -11.15 -9.74
CA LYS A 179 -0.78 -12.49 -9.40
C LYS A 179 -1.08 -12.89 -7.95
N GLY A 180 -1.27 -11.92 -7.06
CA GLY A 180 -1.49 -12.12 -5.63
C GLY A 180 -2.82 -12.80 -5.26
N TYR A 181 -3.77 -12.91 -6.21
CA TYR A 181 -4.97 -13.74 -6.01
C TYR A 181 -4.64 -15.24 -5.92
N GLN A 182 -3.61 -15.70 -6.64
CA GLN A 182 -3.24 -17.12 -6.73
C GLN A 182 -2.20 -17.54 -5.69
N GLN A 183 -1.83 -16.64 -4.79
CA GLN A 183 -0.83 -16.93 -3.75
C GLN A 183 -1.50 -17.33 -2.45
N ASN A 184 -0.82 -18.22 -1.71
CA ASN A 184 -1.22 -18.69 -0.40
C ASN A 184 -0.31 -18.07 0.68
N VAL A 185 -0.89 -17.57 1.77
CA VAL A 185 -0.10 -16.95 2.84
C VAL A 185 0.81 -17.98 3.52
N ARG A 186 0.34 -19.22 3.72
CA ARG A 186 1.10 -20.28 4.38
C ARG A 186 2.35 -20.63 3.56
N ASP A 187 2.21 -20.73 2.24
CA ASP A 187 3.33 -21.01 1.32
C ASP A 187 4.34 -19.86 1.29
N ILE A 188 3.87 -18.60 1.38
CA ILE A 188 4.78 -17.45 1.48
C ILE A 188 5.62 -17.53 2.74
N VAL A 189 4.97 -17.80 3.88
CA VAL A 189 5.64 -17.91 5.18
C VAL A 189 6.61 -19.09 5.17
N ASN A 190 6.23 -20.22 4.58
CA ASN A 190 7.06 -21.43 4.42
C ASN A 190 7.77 -21.85 5.71
N ASN A 191 7.02 -21.94 6.83
CA ASN A 191 7.54 -22.28 8.15
C ASN A 191 8.72 -21.41 8.65
N ALA A 192 8.93 -20.22 8.09
CA ALA A 192 9.96 -19.27 8.55
C ALA A 192 9.49 -18.52 9.81
N ILE A 193 9.06 -19.28 10.81
CA ILE A 193 8.69 -18.82 12.14
C ILE A 193 9.67 -19.47 13.11
N PHE A 194 10.38 -18.64 13.85
CA PHE A 194 11.45 -19.05 14.74
C PHE A 194 11.05 -18.74 16.19
N GLN A 195 11.38 -19.65 17.09
CA GLN A 195 11.25 -19.39 18.52
C GLN A 195 12.46 -18.61 18.98
N GLU A 196 12.25 -17.34 19.28
CA GLU A 196 13.23 -16.48 19.90
C GLU A 196 12.58 -15.86 21.12
N ASN A 197 13.30 -15.80 22.24
CA ASN A 197 12.84 -15.15 23.47
C ASN A 197 12.86 -13.61 23.34
N HIS A 198 12.33 -13.09 22.23
CA HIS A 198 12.22 -11.69 21.92
C HIS A 198 10.78 -11.23 22.15
N ASN A 199 10.59 -10.23 23.01
CA ASN A 199 9.28 -9.69 23.37
C ASN A 199 9.20 -8.17 23.14
N GLU A 200 10.14 -7.62 22.38
CA GLU A 200 10.18 -6.20 22.03
C GLU A 200 9.61 -5.97 20.62
N MET A 201 9.39 -4.70 20.27
CA MET A 201 8.80 -4.33 19.00
C MET A 201 9.76 -4.57 17.84
N VAL A 202 9.32 -5.35 16.84
CA VAL A 202 10.01 -5.53 15.57
C VAL A 202 9.32 -4.67 14.51
N ILE A 203 10.09 -3.86 13.78
CA ILE A 203 9.58 -2.97 12.72
C ILE A 203 10.32 -3.24 11.41
N VAL A 204 9.54 -3.45 10.34
CA VAL A 204 10.00 -3.40 8.96
C VAL A 204 9.32 -2.21 8.29
N LYS A 205 10.08 -1.17 8.02
CA LYS A 205 9.60 0.10 7.46
C LYS A 205 10.08 0.32 6.03
N ASP A 206 9.43 1.24 5.33
CA ASP A 206 9.77 1.64 3.97
C ASP A 206 9.64 0.50 2.96
N ILE A 207 8.66 -0.40 3.16
CA ILE A 207 8.34 -1.45 2.19
C ILE A 207 7.62 -0.80 1.01
N GLU A 208 8.25 -0.78 -0.16
CA GLU A 208 7.62 -0.27 -1.37
C GLU A 208 6.47 -1.17 -1.82
N ILE A 209 5.32 -0.56 -2.08
CA ILE A 209 4.10 -1.25 -2.48
C ILE A 209 3.54 -0.63 -3.74
N PHE A 210 3.17 -1.49 -4.69
CA PHE A 210 2.49 -1.15 -5.93
C PHE A 210 1.21 -1.97 -6.04
N SER A 211 0.08 -1.30 -6.21
CA SER A 211 -1.24 -1.94 -6.29
C SER A 211 -2.10 -1.27 -7.36
N LEU A 212 -3.20 -1.92 -7.74
CA LEU A 212 -4.19 -1.34 -8.67
C LEU A 212 -5.44 -0.90 -7.92
N CYS A 213 -5.90 0.32 -8.17
CA CYS A 213 -7.18 0.80 -7.65
C CYS A 213 -8.32 0.04 -8.32
N GLU A 214 -9.14 -0.66 -7.55
CA GLU A 214 -10.23 -1.48 -8.11
C GLU A 214 -11.30 -0.67 -8.85
N HIS A 215 -11.43 0.63 -8.54
CA HIS A 215 -12.42 1.50 -9.16
C HIS A 215 -12.06 1.91 -10.59
N HIS A 216 -10.76 1.99 -10.90
CA HIS A 216 -10.27 2.61 -12.13
C HIS A 216 -9.24 1.76 -12.88
N LEU A 217 -8.78 0.66 -12.29
CA LEU A 217 -7.65 -0.15 -12.79
C LEU A 217 -6.37 0.65 -13.02
N VAL A 218 -6.22 1.74 -12.27
CA VAL A 218 -5.09 2.66 -12.31
C VAL A 218 -4.21 2.44 -11.06
N PRO A 219 -2.88 2.47 -11.17
CA PRO A 219 -2.00 2.22 -10.03
C PRO A 219 -2.16 3.21 -8.88
N PHE A 220 -1.99 2.70 -7.66
CA PHE A 220 -1.59 3.48 -6.50
C PHE A 220 -0.36 2.82 -5.88
N PHE A 221 0.57 3.63 -5.40
CA PHE A 221 1.86 3.16 -4.92
C PHE A 221 2.39 4.02 -3.79
N GLY A 222 3.24 3.44 -2.97
CA GLY A 222 3.83 4.14 -1.84
C GLY A 222 4.55 3.19 -0.92
N LYS A 223 4.50 3.48 0.38
CA LYS A 223 5.25 2.76 1.40
C LYS A 223 4.33 2.17 2.44
N MET A 224 4.66 0.96 2.86
CA MET A 224 4.04 0.29 3.99
C MET A 224 5.08 0.08 5.10
N HIS A 225 4.64 0.32 6.33
CA HIS A 225 5.40 0.13 7.54
C HIS A 225 4.67 -0.87 8.41
N ILE A 226 5.36 -1.93 8.81
CA ILE A 226 4.80 -3.05 9.55
C ILE A 226 5.56 -3.17 10.87
N GLY A 227 4.83 -3.11 11.98
CA GLY A 227 5.34 -3.36 13.32
C GLY A 227 4.57 -4.50 13.98
N TYR A 228 5.24 -5.32 14.78
CA TYR A 228 4.57 -6.29 15.65
C TYR A 228 5.36 -6.51 16.94
N ILE A 229 4.68 -6.99 17.98
CA ILE A 229 5.32 -7.41 19.23
C ILE A 229 5.16 -8.92 19.37
N PRO A 230 6.24 -9.71 19.27
CA PRO A 230 6.17 -11.16 19.30
C PRO A 230 5.58 -11.70 20.61
N LYS A 231 5.07 -12.93 20.54
CA LYS A 231 4.77 -13.77 21.71
C LYS A 231 5.64 -15.03 21.60
N ASN A 232 6.95 -14.89 21.86
CA ASN A 232 7.99 -15.92 21.71
C ASN A 232 8.31 -16.37 20.26
N ASN A 233 7.46 -16.06 19.28
CA ASN A 233 7.66 -16.42 17.88
C ASN A 233 7.98 -15.20 17.03
N VAL A 234 9.08 -15.25 16.29
CA VAL A 234 9.53 -14.23 15.33
C VAL A 234 9.37 -14.77 13.91
N ILE A 235 8.98 -13.92 12.97
CA ILE A 235 8.89 -14.29 11.55
C ILE A 235 10.16 -13.86 10.82
N GLY A 236 10.63 -14.64 9.84
CA GLY A 236 11.70 -14.21 8.96
C GLY A 236 11.37 -12.86 8.32
N ILE A 237 12.26 -11.87 8.49
CA ILE A 237 12.02 -10.45 8.13
C ILE A 237 11.52 -10.30 6.68
N SER A 238 12.08 -11.08 5.76
CA SER A 238 11.71 -11.07 4.33
C SER A 238 10.27 -11.52 4.04
N LYS A 239 9.58 -12.14 5.00
CA LYS A 239 8.18 -12.59 4.82
C LYS A 239 7.18 -11.46 4.94
N LEU A 240 7.46 -10.44 5.74
CA LEU A 240 6.54 -9.30 5.90
C LEU A 240 6.34 -8.53 4.57
N PRO A 241 7.40 -8.15 3.83
CA PRO A 241 7.25 -7.59 2.48
C PRO A 241 6.53 -8.54 1.51
N ARG A 242 6.78 -9.85 1.56
CA ARG A 242 6.12 -10.83 0.67
C ARG A 242 4.62 -10.95 0.95
N ILE A 243 4.20 -10.90 2.21
CA ILE A 243 2.79 -10.86 2.59
C ILE A 243 2.16 -9.58 2.06
N ALA A 244 2.81 -8.42 2.25
CA ALA A 244 2.33 -7.15 1.72
C ALA A 244 2.23 -7.17 0.18
N GLU A 245 3.23 -7.73 -0.51
CA GLU A 245 3.21 -7.87 -1.96
C GLU A 245 2.03 -8.74 -2.42
N MET A 246 1.80 -9.90 -1.79
CA MET A 246 0.68 -10.78 -2.12
C MET A 246 -0.68 -10.06 -2.09
N PHE A 247 -0.93 -9.23 -1.09
CA PHE A 247 -2.19 -8.48 -1.01
C PHE A 247 -2.23 -7.29 -1.98
N SER A 248 -1.08 -6.64 -2.23
CA SER A 248 -0.99 -5.49 -3.15
C SER A 248 -1.11 -5.89 -4.62
N ARG A 249 -0.74 -7.12 -4.99
CA ARG A 249 -0.84 -7.66 -6.35
C ARG A 249 -2.26 -8.15 -6.64
N ARG A 250 -3.24 -7.26 -6.39
CA ARG A 250 -4.68 -7.46 -6.54
C ARG A 250 -5.33 -6.13 -6.95
N LEU A 251 -6.60 -6.18 -7.33
CA LEU A 251 -7.44 -4.99 -7.36
C LEU A 251 -7.83 -4.65 -5.92
N GLN A 252 -7.54 -3.42 -5.49
CA GLN A 252 -7.58 -3.03 -4.09
C GLN A 252 -8.19 -1.65 -3.84
N VAL A 253 -8.53 -1.48 -2.56
CA VAL A 253 -8.74 -0.21 -1.87
C VAL A 253 -7.71 -0.15 -0.74
N GLN A 254 -7.05 1.00 -0.53
CA GLN A 254 -5.90 1.12 0.38
C GLN A 254 -6.26 0.69 1.81
N GLU A 255 -7.42 1.10 2.31
CA GLU A 255 -7.95 0.73 3.62
C GLU A 255 -8.09 -0.79 3.78
N ARG A 256 -8.50 -1.47 2.71
CA ARG A 256 -8.63 -2.93 2.69
C ARG A 256 -7.26 -3.59 2.70
N LEU A 257 -6.35 -3.15 1.82
CA LEU A 257 -4.98 -3.65 1.74
C LEU A 257 -4.27 -3.56 3.10
N THR A 258 -4.29 -2.40 3.74
CA THR A 258 -3.67 -2.17 5.07
C THR A 258 -4.23 -3.12 6.12
N ARG A 259 -5.55 -3.30 6.14
CA ARG A 259 -6.23 -4.21 7.08
C ARG A 259 -5.95 -5.69 6.79
N GLU A 260 -5.90 -6.09 5.52
CA GLU A 260 -5.64 -7.48 5.12
C GLU A 260 -4.23 -7.91 5.54
N VAL A 261 -3.23 -7.06 5.32
CA VAL A 261 -1.85 -7.34 5.76
C VAL A 261 -1.77 -7.48 7.28
N ALA A 262 -2.36 -6.54 8.04
CA ALA A 262 -2.32 -6.59 9.50
C ALA A 262 -2.96 -7.88 10.06
N ASN A 263 -4.13 -8.26 9.53
CA ASN A 263 -4.82 -9.47 9.96
C ASN A 263 -4.09 -10.74 9.55
N ALA A 264 -3.50 -10.80 8.35
CA ALA A 264 -2.73 -11.96 7.92
C ALA A 264 -1.53 -12.21 8.84
N ILE A 265 -0.81 -11.16 9.23
CA ILE A 265 0.30 -11.27 10.19
C ILE A 265 -0.22 -11.71 11.56
N MET A 266 -1.32 -11.13 12.02
CA MET A 266 -1.94 -11.51 13.30
C MET A 266 -2.33 -12.99 13.32
N GLU A 267 -2.87 -13.50 12.22
CA GLU A 267 -3.33 -14.89 12.09
C GLU A 267 -2.17 -15.89 12.01
N VAL A 268 -1.15 -15.58 11.20
CA VAL A 268 0.03 -16.43 11.00
C VAL A 268 0.89 -16.50 12.27
N LEU A 269 1.22 -15.35 12.84
CA LEU A 269 2.23 -15.26 13.90
C LEU A 269 1.63 -15.33 15.30
N LYS A 270 0.35 -14.99 15.45
CA LYS A 270 -0.34 -14.83 16.74
C LYS A 270 0.47 -13.98 17.74
N PRO A 271 0.97 -12.79 17.33
CA PRO A 271 1.78 -11.93 18.19
C PRO A 271 0.92 -11.27 19.28
N GLN A 272 1.55 -10.55 20.20
CA GLN A 272 0.82 -9.73 21.18
C GLN A 272 0.02 -8.61 20.50
N GLY A 273 0.50 -8.12 19.37
CA GLY A 273 -0.20 -7.17 18.50
C GLY A 273 0.58 -6.87 17.24
N VAL A 274 -0.12 -6.23 16.28
CA VAL A 274 0.40 -5.81 14.97
C VAL A 274 -0.04 -4.38 14.71
N ALA A 275 0.81 -3.59 14.08
CA ALA A 275 0.49 -2.29 13.52
C ALA A 275 0.97 -2.23 12.06
N VAL A 276 0.09 -1.82 11.15
CA VAL A 276 0.43 -1.57 9.75
C VAL A 276 0.00 -0.16 9.41
N VAL A 277 0.90 0.62 8.82
CA VAL A 277 0.58 1.91 8.22
C VAL A 277 1.02 1.90 6.77
N MET A 278 0.18 2.44 5.90
CA MET A 278 0.50 2.65 4.50
C MET A 278 0.27 4.11 4.13
N GLU A 279 1.28 4.73 3.54
CA GLU A 279 1.18 6.01 2.86
C GLU A 279 1.30 5.77 1.35
N SER A 280 0.39 6.32 0.53
CA SER A 280 0.46 6.14 -0.92
C SER A 280 -0.11 7.30 -1.72
N SER A 281 0.40 7.43 -2.94
CA SER A 281 -0.15 8.30 -3.99
C SER A 281 -1.03 7.47 -4.93
N HIS A 282 -2.16 8.04 -5.32
CA HIS A 282 -3.17 7.39 -6.16
C HIS A 282 -3.18 8.05 -7.53
N LEU A 283 -2.75 7.34 -8.58
CA LEU A 283 -2.70 7.96 -9.91
C LEU A 283 -4.09 8.35 -10.42
N CYS A 284 -5.16 7.71 -9.94
CA CYS A 284 -6.53 8.14 -10.25
C CYS A 284 -6.90 9.52 -9.68
N MET A 285 -6.12 10.07 -8.74
CA MET A 285 -6.25 11.45 -8.25
C MET A 285 -5.19 12.39 -8.83
N VAL A 286 -4.06 11.85 -9.28
CA VAL A 286 -2.91 12.63 -9.79
C VAL A 286 -3.07 12.96 -11.28
N MET A 287 -3.33 11.95 -12.12
CA MET A 287 -3.30 12.09 -13.59
C MET A 287 -4.68 12.32 -14.20
N ARG A 288 -5.74 12.31 -13.39
CA ARG A 288 -7.12 12.55 -13.81
C ARG A 288 -7.97 13.05 -12.63
N GLY A 289 -9.19 13.49 -12.92
CA GLY A 289 -10.18 13.83 -11.90
C GLY A 289 -9.82 15.12 -11.17
N VAL A 290 -9.40 15.02 -9.91
CA VAL A 290 -9.04 16.19 -9.07
C VAL A 290 -7.62 16.72 -9.31
N GLU A 291 -6.77 15.93 -9.99
CA GLU A 291 -5.44 16.31 -10.47
C GLU A 291 -4.54 16.93 -9.39
N LYS A 292 -4.45 16.27 -8.22
CA LYS A 292 -3.61 16.69 -7.10
C LYS A 292 -2.35 15.85 -7.04
N THR A 293 -1.24 16.47 -7.42
CA THR A 293 0.08 15.81 -7.54
C THR A 293 0.79 15.59 -6.21
N THR A 294 0.48 16.39 -5.20
CA THR A 294 1.16 16.38 -3.89
C THR A 294 0.42 15.63 -2.80
N THR A 295 -0.83 15.21 -3.05
CA THR A 295 -1.65 14.57 -2.02
C THR A 295 -1.21 13.13 -1.81
N SER A 296 -0.93 12.77 -0.55
CA SER A 296 -0.76 11.39 -0.11
C SER A 296 -1.91 10.97 0.82
N THR A 297 -2.27 9.69 0.74
CA THR A 297 -3.28 9.08 1.60
C THR A 297 -2.59 8.16 2.60
N ILE A 298 -2.84 8.39 3.88
CA ILE A 298 -2.32 7.55 4.97
C ILE A 298 -3.47 6.71 5.55
N THR A 299 -3.26 5.41 5.64
CA THR A 299 -4.19 4.48 6.30
C THR A 299 -3.44 3.64 7.31
N SER A 300 -4.09 3.28 8.41
CA SER A 300 -3.47 2.46 9.47
C SER A 300 -4.42 1.38 9.97
N CYS A 301 -3.90 0.22 10.32
CA CYS A 301 -4.60 -0.84 11.03
C CYS A 301 -3.75 -1.29 12.23
N VAL A 302 -4.32 -1.20 13.43
CA VAL A 302 -3.67 -1.63 14.67
C VAL A 302 -4.51 -2.73 15.31
N LEU A 303 -3.84 -3.77 15.81
CA LEU A 303 -4.44 -4.97 16.40
C LEU A 303 -3.72 -5.33 17.71
N GLY A 304 -4.43 -5.97 18.63
CA GLY A 304 -3.85 -6.49 19.87
C GLY A 304 -3.31 -5.39 20.78
N CYS A 305 -2.05 -5.51 21.23
CA CYS A 305 -1.46 -4.54 22.15
C CYS A 305 -1.35 -3.12 21.58
N PHE A 306 -1.21 -2.94 20.26
CA PHE A 306 -1.16 -1.62 19.61
C PHE A 306 -2.51 -0.88 19.66
N GLU A 307 -3.62 -1.62 19.65
CA GLU A 307 -4.95 -1.04 19.81
C GLU A 307 -5.19 -0.63 21.27
N LYS A 308 -4.81 -1.51 22.22
CA LYS A 308 -5.08 -1.36 23.66
C LYS A 308 -4.13 -0.40 24.38
N LYS A 309 -2.88 -0.27 23.94
CA LYS A 309 -1.83 0.50 24.63
C LYS A 309 -1.40 1.69 23.76
N GLU A 310 -1.87 2.88 24.10
CA GLU A 310 -1.54 4.10 23.38
C GLU A 310 -0.03 4.38 23.32
N LYS A 311 0.71 4.16 24.42
CA LYS A 311 2.17 4.36 24.45
C LYS A 311 2.88 3.54 23.38
N THR A 312 2.54 2.25 23.26
CA THR A 312 3.08 1.33 22.24
C THR A 312 2.72 1.77 20.81
N ARG A 313 1.51 2.26 20.60
CA ARG A 313 1.10 2.81 19.30
C ARG A 313 1.89 4.06 18.94
N ASN A 314 2.06 4.98 19.89
CA ASN A 314 2.77 6.24 19.67
C ASN A 314 4.28 6.01 19.45
N GLU A 315 4.87 5.03 20.12
CA GLU A 315 6.24 4.57 19.88
C GLU A 315 6.41 4.11 18.43
N PHE A 316 5.54 3.24 17.93
CA PHE A 316 5.58 2.80 16.54
C PHE A 316 5.42 3.95 15.55
N LEU A 317 4.41 4.81 15.72
CA LEU A 317 4.18 5.97 14.83
C LEU A 317 5.36 6.95 14.82
N SER A 318 6.08 7.07 15.94
CA SER A 318 7.32 7.84 16.03
C SER A 318 8.45 7.20 15.24
N LEU A 319 8.69 5.88 15.42
CA LEU A 319 9.78 5.15 14.77
C LEU A 319 9.63 5.06 13.24
N VAL A 320 8.41 5.05 12.73
CA VAL A 320 8.11 5.09 11.28
C VAL A 320 8.05 6.51 10.71
N GLY A 321 8.23 7.54 11.55
CA GLY A 321 8.38 8.93 11.10
C GLY A 321 7.07 9.66 10.80
N LEU A 322 5.92 9.17 11.29
CA LEU A 322 4.60 9.79 11.10
C LEU A 322 4.25 10.80 12.21
N ASN A 323 4.86 10.66 13.39
CA ASN A 323 4.83 11.69 14.44
C ASN A 323 5.94 12.72 14.22
N ARG A 324 5.98 13.35 13.03
CA ARG A 324 6.69 14.63 12.87
C ARG A 324 5.86 15.71 13.54
N ALA A 325 5.93 15.79 14.86
CA ALA A 325 5.70 17.07 15.51
C ALA A 325 6.72 18.03 14.91
N TYR A 326 6.23 18.98 14.11
CA TYR A 326 6.90 20.15 13.54
C TYR A 326 8.43 20.18 13.79
N ARG A 327 9.20 19.75 12.79
CA ARG A 327 10.55 20.26 12.58
C ARG A 327 10.50 21.18 11.38
#